data_AF-A0A0W8E7T6-F1
#
_entry.id   AF-A0A0W8E7T6-F1
#
_cell.length_a   1.000
_cell.length_b   1.000
_cell.length_c   1.000
_cell.angle_alpha   90.00
_cell.angle_beta   90.00
_cell.angle_gamma   90.00
#
_symmetry.space_group_name_H-M   'P 1'
#
loop_
_entity.id
_entity.type
_entity.pdbx_description
1 polymer ?
#
loop_
_entity_poly.entity_id
_entity_poly.type
_entity_poly.pdbx_seq_one_letter_code
_entity_poly.pdbx_strand_id
1 'polypeptide(L)' 'MNQQELVAKLAELCPNGKISCREARKFADESKIDLARMGELCDEAGIKIYGCELGCF' A
#
# COMPACT_ATOMS: atom_id res chain seq x y z
N MET A 1 -3.45 15.11 -1.07
CA MET A 1 -3.27 13.92 -1.93
C MET A 1 -4.59 13.18 -1.91
N ASN A 2 -5.20 13.01 -3.07
CA ASN A 2 -6.47 12.29 -3.16
C ASN A 2 -6.22 10.78 -3.22
N GLN A 3 -7.21 10.00 -2.78
CA GLN A 3 -7.16 8.53 -2.75
C GLN A 3 -6.79 7.93 -4.12
N GLN A 4 -7.25 8.54 -5.21
CA GLN A 4 -6.99 8.12 -6.58
C GLN A 4 -5.50 8.23 -6.99
N GLU A 5 -4.78 9.24 -6.51
CA GLU A 5 -3.35 9.40 -6.84
C GLU A 5 -2.48 8.33 -6.17
N LEU A 6 -2.87 7.90 -4.97
CA LEU A 6 -2.18 6.85 -4.23
C LEU A 6 -2.32 5.51 -4.94
N VAL A 7 -3.53 5.18 -5.41
CA VAL A 7 -3.81 3.97 -6.19
C VAL A 7 -3.03 3.94 -7.50
N ALA A 8 -2.99 5.07 -8.23
CA ALA A 8 -2.24 5.16 -9.48
C ALA A 8 -0.75 4.92 -9.25
N LYS A 9 -0.15 5.61 -8.27
CA LYS A 9 1.26 5.39 -7.89
C LYS A 9 1.53 3.97 -7.45
N LEU A 10 0.63 3.37 -6.67
CA LEU A 10 0.75 2.00 -6.21
C LEU A 10 0.70 1.00 -7.38
N ALA A 11 -0.18 1.20 -8.35
CA ALA A 11 -0.26 0.38 -9.55
C ALA A 11 1.00 0.49 -10.42
N GLU A 12 1.59 1.68 -10.52
CA GLU A 12 2.87 1.91 -11.23
C GLU A 12 4.07 1.29 -10.49
N LEU A 13 4.11 1.42 -9.16
CA LEU A 13 5.17 0.85 -8.32
C LEU A 13 5.08 -0.66 -8.21
N CYS A 14 3.86 -1.22 -8.27
CA CYS A 14 3.56 -2.62 -8.06
C CYS A 14 2.81 -3.21 -9.27
N PRO A 15 3.48 -3.35 -10.44
CA PRO A 15 2.84 -3.87 -11.66
C PRO A 15 2.35 -5.33 -11.53
N ASN A 16 2.87 -6.05 -10.54
CA ASN A 16 2.46 -7.42 -10.21
C ASN A 16 1.27 -7.50 -9.24
N GLY A 17 0.71 -6.35 -8.82
CA GLY A 17 -0.36 -6.29 -7.82
C GLY A 17 0.12 -6.74 -6.44
N LYS A 18 1.38 -6.49 -6.08
CA LYS A 18 1.95 -6.89 -4.79
C LYS A 18 2.87 -5.80 -4.24
N ILE A 19 2.70 -5.44 -2.97
CA ILE A 19 3.55 -4.49 -2.25
C ILE A 19 4.10 -5.12 -0.98
N SER A 20 5.35 -4.80 -0.60
CA SER A 20 5.86 -5.26 0.68
C SER A 20 5.28 -4.45 1.84
N CYS A 21 5.12 -5.06 3.02
CA CYS A 21 4.62 -4.34 4.20
C CYS A 21 5.48 -3.10 4.54
N ARG A 22 6.79 -3.16 4.27
CA ARG A 22 7.72 -2.06 4.48
C ARG A 22 7.46 -0.91 3.51
N GLU A 23 7.30 -1.22 2.22
CA GLU A 23 6.98 -0.22 1.19
C GLU A 23 5.60 0.40 1.43
N ALA A 24 4.59 -0.42 1.79
CA ALA A 24 3.26 0.07 2.12
C ALA A 24 3.30 1.04 3.32
N ARG A 25 4.08 0.70 4.35
CA ARG A 25 4.24 1.53 5.55
C ARG A 25 5.02 2.81 5.29
N LYS A 26 6.07 2.74 4.48
CA LYS A 26 6.84 3.91 4.06
C LYS A 26 5.99 4.86 3.21
N PHE A 27 5.24 4.32 2.27
CA PHE A 27 4.33 5.09 1.44
C PHE A 27 3.19 5.72 2.25
N ALA A 28 2.67 4.98 3.25
CA ALA A 28 1.67 5.48 4.16
C ALA A 28 2.20 6.65 5.00
N ASP A 29 3.42 6.53 5.53
CA ASP A 29 4.09 7.59 6.30
C ASP A 29 4.38 8.83 5.44
N GLU A 30 4.93 8.65 4.24
CA GLU A 30 5.17 9.74 3.28
C GLU A 30 3.88 10.45 2.86
N SER A 31 2.79 9.69 2.71
CA SER A 31 1.49 10.22 2.33
C SER A 31 0.64 10.69 3.52
N LYS A 32 1.16 10.56 4.75
CA LYS A 32 0.45 10.82 6.03
C LYS A 32 -0.93 10.17 6.10
N ILE A 33 -1.03 8.92 5.64
CA ILE A 33 -2.25 8.11 5.73
C ILE A 33 -2.05 6.97 6.72
N ASP A 34 -3.13 6.59 7.40
CA ASP A 34 -3.13 5.45 8.29
C ASP A 34 -2.84 4.13 7.57
N LEU A 35 -2.18 3.20 8.26
CA LEU A 35 -1.94 1.86 7.73
C LEU A 35 -3.24 1.10 7.45
N ALA A 36 -4.29 1.37 8.24
CA ALA A 36 -5.63 0.86 7.98
C ALA A 36 -6.15 1.34 6.62
N ARG A 37 -6.06 2.65 6.37
CA ARG A 37 -6.44 3.29 5.09
C ARG A 37 -5.59 2.77 3.93
N MET A 38 -4.30 2.52 4.16
CA MET A 38 -3.38 1.96 3.17
C MET A 38 -3.75 0.52 2.81
N GLY A 39 -4.19 -0.28 3.79
CA GLY A 39 -4.72 -1.62 3.56
C GLY A 39 -5.98 -1.59 2.69
N GLU A 40 -6.95 -0.73 3.02
CA GLU A 40 -8.16 -0.52 2.22
C GLU A 40 -7.83 -0.08 0.79
N LEU A 41 -6.89 0.84 0.64
CA LEU A 41 -6.40 1.31 -0.66
C LEU A 41 -5.76 0.21 -1.50
N CYS A 42 -4.93 -0.63 -0.87
CA CYS A 42 -4.31 -1.76 -1.54
C CYS A 42 -5.37 -2.80 -1.94
N ASP A 43 -6.33 -3.09 -1.07
CA ASP A 43 -7.43 -4.02 -1.36
C ASP A 43 -8.29 -3.51 -2.53
N GLU A 44 -8.68 -2.23 -2.52
CA GLU A 44 -9.44 -1.58 -3.58
C GLU A 44 -8.67 -1.51 -4.92
N ALA A 45 -7.34 -1.35 -4.85
CA ALA A 45 -6.44 -1.41 -6.01
C ALA A 45 -6.15 -2.85 -6.48
N GLY A 46 -6.59 -3.89 -5.76
CA GLY A 46 -6.26 -5.28 -6.04
C GLY A 46 -4.80 -5.66 -5.75
N ILE A 47 -4.12 -4.88 -4.90
CA ILE A 47 -2.72 -5.05 -4.53
C ILE A 47 -2.62 -5.83 -3.22
N LYS A 48 -1.93 -6.97 -3.24
CA LYS A 48 -1.65 -7.76 -2.05
C LYS A 48 -0.42 -7.28 -1.31
N ILE A 49 -0.58 -7.00 -0.01
CA ILE A 49 0.54 -6.76 0.88
C ILE A 49 1.21 -8.10 1.22
N TYR A 50 2.53 -8.20 1.10
CA TYR A 50 3.30 -9.40 1.43
C TYR A 50 4.54 -9.08 2.29
N GLY A 51 5.11 -10.11 2.92
CA GLY A 51 6.38 -9.98 3.63
C GLY A 51 6.31 -9.03 4.82
N CYS A 52 5.35 -9.25 5.72
CA CYS A 52 5.30 -8.49 6.95
C CYS A 52 6.38 -8.94 7.92
N GLU A 53 7.33 -8.05 8.15
CA GLU A 53 8.46 -8.26 9.07
C GLU A 53 8.02 -8.38 10.53
N LEU A 54 6.76 -8.01 10.84
CA LEU A 54 6.16 -8.14 12.17
C LEU A 54 5.40 -9.47 12.37
N GLY A 55 5.27 -10.30 11.34
CA GLY A 55 4.47 -11.53 11.41
C GLY A 55 2.96 -11.28 11.56
N CYS A 56 2.47 -10.06 11.30
CA CYS A 56 1.06 -9.67 11.48
C CYS A 56 0.19 -9.90 10.23
N PHE A 57 0.40 -10.99 9.47
CA PHE A 57 -0.42 -11.35 8.31
C PHE A 57 -0.75 -12.84 8.32
#